data_AF-A0A424RXT9-F1
#
_entry.id   AF-A0A424RXT9-F1
#
_cell.length_a   1.000
_cell.length_b   1.000
_cell.length_c   1.000
_cell.angle_alpha   90.00
_cell.angle_beta   90.00
_cell.angle_gamma   90.00
#
_symmetry.space_group_name_H-M   'P 1'
#
loop_
_entity.id
_entity.type
_entity.pdbx_description
1 polymer ?
#
loop_
_entity_poly.entity_id
_entity_poly.type
_entity_poly.pdbx_seq_one_letter_code
_entity_poly.pdbx_strand_id
1 'polypeptide(L)'
;MINIKFFLKNFGLLELLVFSSFIYVLSMLIWTATTRSAVESRANAIIENHSVITDIINEEVMKCDQNPNQKTSWGENCSLKWTANKIVEYLLNNVELKNPYSIEGNIIQAVSDPRIEAEGKAGQSTNKGIIFVSDIDFSAEPGSEWIIGTCIKSPCVAAGNNELVSIYR
;
A
#
# COMPACT_ATOMS: atom_id res chain seq x y z
N MET A 1 -1.47 -46.20 -24.46
CA MET A 1 -0.66 -46.69 -23.31
C MET A 1 0.75 -46.17 -23.48
N ILE A 2 1.10 -45.06 -22.83
CA ILE A 2 2.44 -44.46 -22.96
C ILE A 2 3.42 -45.45 -22.29
N ASN A 3 4.35 -45.97 -23.08
CA ASN A 3 5.22 -47.08 -22.70
C ASN A 3 6.39 -46.56 -21.84
N ILE A 4 6.09 -46.12 -20.61
CA ILE A 4 7.02 -45.48 -19.66
C ILE A 4 8.22 -46.38 -19.34
N LYS A 5 8.06 -47.71 -19.45
CA LYS A 5 9.10 -48.71 -19.18
C LYS A 5 10.33 -48.63 -20.08
N PHE A 6 10.22 -48.10 -21.31
CA PHE A 6 11.36 -48.01 -22.22
C PHE A 6 12.27 -46.81 -21.91
N PHE A 7 11.69 -45.70 -21.44
CA PHE A 7 12.41 -44.45 -21.19
C PHE A 7 13.32 -44.54 -19.94
N LEU A 8 12.86 -45.18 -18.87
CA LEU A 8 13.62 -45.31 -17.61
C LEU A 8 14.87 -46.20 -17.72
N LYS A 9 14.94 -47.09 -18.70
CA LYS A 9 16.04 -48.06 -18.82
C LYS A 9 17.34 -47.45 -19.37
N ASN A 10 17.24 -46.32 -20.08
CA ASN A 10 18.36 -45.62 -20.70
C ASN A 10 18.59 -44.23 -20.08
N PHE A 11 17.97 -43.92 -18.94
CA PHE A 11 18.11 -42.62 -18.27
C PHE A 11 19.37 -42.59 -17.42
N GLY A 12 20.35 -41.81 -17.85
CA GLY A 12 21.55 -41.54 -17.06
C GLY A 12 21.30 -40.50 -15.97
N LEU A 13 22.30 -40.33 -15.11
CA LEU A 13 22.28 -39.37 -14.00
C LEU A 13 22.20 -37.92 -14.52
N LEU A 14 22.80 -37.66 -15.69
CA LEU A 14 22.84 -36.34 -16.31
C LEU A 14 21.46 -35.93 -16.85
N GLU A 15 20.77 -36.83 -17.53
CA GLU A 15 19.42 -36.60 -18.06
C GLU A 15 18.44 -36.34 -16.91
N LEU A 16 18.53 -37.10 -15.81
CA LEU A 16 17.70 -36.89 -14.63
C LEU A 16 17.90 -35.48 -14.04
N LEU A 17 19.15 -35.01 -13.96
CA LEU A 17 19.47 -33.67 -13.45
C LEU A 17 18.88 -32.57 -14.36
N VAL A 18 19.03 -32.71 -15.68
CA VAL A 18 18.48 -31.75 -16.66
C VAL A 18 16.95 -31.72 -16.59
N PHE A 19 16.29 -32.88 -16.54
CA PHE A 19 14.83 -32.95 -16.41
C PHE A 19 14.34 -32.35 -15.09
N SER A 20 15.04 -32.58 -13.98
CA SER A 20 14.70 -31.98 -12.69
C SER A 20 14.81 -30.45 -12.74
N SER A 21 15.86 -29.91 -13.36
CA SER A 21 16.03 -28.46 -13.53
C SER A 21 14.92 -27.87 -14.41
N PHE A 22 14.52 -28.57 -15.47
CA PHE A 22 13.45 -28.14 -16.36
C PHE A 22 12.09 -28.10 -15.64
N ILE A 23 11.76 -29.15 -14.89
CA ILE A 23 10.54 -29.22 -14.08
C ILE A 23 10.52 -28.10 -13.04
N TYR A 24 11.65 -27.83 -12.39
CA TYR A 24 11.76 -26.73 -11.43
C TYR A 24 11.42 -25.38 -12.08
N VAL A 25 12.02 -25.05 -13.24
CA VAL A 25 11.74 -23.81 -13.95
C VAL A 25 10.27 -23.71 -14.36
N LEU A 26 9.69 -24.78 -14.92
CA LEU A 26 8.27 -24.79 -15.29
C LEU A 26 7.36 -24.58 -14.08
N SER A 27 7.67 -25.21 -12.95
CA SER A 27 6.88 -25.05 -11.72
C SER A 27 6.91 -23.61 -11.21
N MET A 28 8.07 -22.95 -11.27
CA MET A 28 8.22 -21.54 -10.86
C MET A 28 7.49 -20.59 -11.81
N LEU A 29 7.50 -20.86 -13.12
CA LEU A 29 6.75 -20.07 -14.10
C LEU A 29 5.24 -20.19 -13.89
N ILE A 30 4.73 -21.40 -13.68
CA ILE A 30 3.31 -21.64 -13.38
C ILE A 30 2.92 -20.98 -12.06
N TRP A 31 3.75 -21.10 -11.03
CA TRP A 31 3.53 -20.43 -9.74
C TRP A 31 3.44 -18.90 -9.91
N THR A 32 4.36 -18.31 -10.67
CA THR A 32 4.38 -16.87 -10.94
C THR A 32 3.13 -16.42 -11.70
N ALA A 33 2.71 -17.20 -12.71
CA ALA A 33 1.52 -16.89 -13.50
C ALA A 33 0.22 -17.00 -12.67
N THR A 34 0.11 -18.02 -11.80
CA THR A 34 -1.08 -18.26 -10.98
C THR A 34 -1.21 -17.30 -9.80
N THR A 35 -0.10 -16.85 -9.22
CA THR A 35 -0.12 -15.91 -8.09
C THR A 35 -0.26 -14.44 -8.51
N ARG A 36 0.06 -14.10 -9.77
CA ARG A 36 0.02 -12.72 -10.28
C ARG A 36 -1.33 -12.04 -10.05
N SER A 37 -2.44 -12.70 -10.38
CA SER A 37 -3.78 -12.11 -10.27
C SER A 37 -4.15 -11.77 -8.82
N ALA A 38 -3.83 -12.66 -7.89
CA ALA A 38 -4.05 -12.42 -6.47
C ALA A 38 -3.19 -11.27 -5.93
N VAL A 39 -1.93 -11.17 -6.36
CA VAL A 39 -1.04 -10.06 -5.97
C VAL A 39 -1.54 -8.72 -6.52
N GLU A 40 -2.02 -8.70 -7.77
CA GLU A 40 -2.59 -7.51 -8.41
C GLU A 40 -3.87 -7.03 -7.73
N SER A 41 -4.79 -7.94 -7.41
CA SER A 41 -6.00 -7.61 -6.65
C SER A 41 -5.70 -7.00 -5.28
N ARG A 42 -4.71 -7.55 -4.56
CA ARG A 42 -4.27 -7.00 -3.27
C ARG A 42 -3.63 -5.62 -3.41
N ALA A 43 -2.83 -5.41 -4.45
CA ALA A 43 -2.22 -4.12 -4.74
C ALA A 43 -3.29 -3.06 -5.04
N ASN A 44 -4.26 -3.38 -5.90
CA ASN A 44 -5.33 -2.47 -6.28
C ASN A 44 -6.20 -2.08 -5.07
N ALA A 45 -6.46 -3.00 -4.13
CA ALA A 45 -7.18 -2.68 -2.90
C ALA A 45 -6.45 -1.63 -2.03
N ILE A 46 -5.11 -1.64 -2.01
CA ILE A 46 -4.32 -0.66 -1.26
C ILE A 46 -4.33 0.69 -1.93
N ILE A 47 -4.19 0.71 -3.27
CA ILE A 47 -4.27 1.92 -4.10
C ILE A 47 -5.65 2.57 -3.94
N GLU A 48 -6.72 1.77 -4.00
CA GLU A 48 -8.10 2.25 -3.80
C GLU A 48 -8.28 2.84 -2.40
N ASN A 49 -7.84 2.15 -1.35
CA ASN A 49 -7.88 2.69 0.01
C ASN A 49 -7.11 4.02 0.13
N HIS A 50 -5.91 4.10 -0.48
CA HIS A 50 -5.09 5.31 -0.46
C HIS A 50 -5.80 6.47 -1.17
N SER A 51 -6.32 6.23 -2.39
CA SER A 51 -7.09 7.21 -3.16
C SER A 51 -8.31 7.71 -2.37
N VAL A 52 -9.08 6.81 -1.75
CA VAL A 52 -10.26 7.19 -0.97
C VAL A 52 -9.88 8.12 0.18
N ILE A 53 -8.80 7.82 0.91
CA ILE A 53 -8.35 8.68 2.01
C ILE A 53 -7.86 10.03 1.49
N THR A 54 -7.06 10.04 0.43
CA THR A 54 -6.56 11.30 -0.16
C THR A 54 -7.69 12.17 -0.68
N ASP A 55 -8.70 11.56 -1.31
CA ASP A 55 -9.85 12.26 -1.88
C ASP A 55 -10.71 12.88 -0.77
N ILE A 56 -10.99 12.14 0.32
CA ILE A 56 -11.74 12.68 1.47
C ILE A 56 -11.05 13.92 2.03
N ILE A 57 -9.75 13.88 2.26
CA ILE A 57 -9.05 15.01 2.86
C ILE A 57 -8.95 16.17 1.88
N ASN A 58 -8.69 15.91 0.60
CA ASN A 58 -8.63 16.93 -0.43
C ASN A 58 -9.99 17.63 -0.63
N GLU A 59 -11.10 16.88 -0.59
CA GLU A 59 -12.45 17.44 -0.60
C GLU A 59 -12.72 18.32 0.61
N GLU A 60 -12.29 17.91 1.81
CA GLU A 60 -12.43 18.73 3.02
C GLU A 60 -11.61 20.02 2.94
N VAL A 61 -10.39 19.97 2.40
CA VAL A 61 -9.60 21.18 2.12
C VAL A 61 -10.35 22.10 1.16
N MET A 62 -10.82 21.59 0.01
CA MET A 62 -11.56 22.40 -0.95
C MET A 62 -12.82 23.05 -0.35
N LYS A 63 -13.57 22.33 0.49
CA LYS A 63 -14.74 22.89 1.20
C LYS A 63 -14.33 23.99 2.17
N CYS A 64 -13.22 23.79 2.89
CA CYS A 64 -12.70 24.76 3.84
C CYS A 64 -12.14 26.02 3.17
N ASP A 65 -11.53 25.90 1.99
CA ASP A 65 -11.06 27.03 1.20
C ASP A 65 -12.23 27.88 0.68
N GLN A 66 -13.34 27.23 0.31
CA GLN A 66 -14.55 27.93 -0.11
C GLN A 66 -15.29 28.60 1.06
N ASN A 67 -15.29 27.97 2.25
CA ASN A 67 -16.03 28.45 3.42
C ASN A 67 -15.17 28.36 4.71
N PRO A 68 -14.36 29.39 5.03
CA PRO A 68 -13.41 29.33 6.14
C PRO A 68 -14.05 29.25 7.53
N ASN A 69 -15.34 29.60 7.65
CA ASN A 69 -16.10 29.55 8.91
C ASN A 69 -16.77 28.19 9.17
N GLN A 70 -16.65 27.23 8.25
CA GLN A 70 -17.23 25.90 8.37
C GLN A 70 -16.42 25.01 9.32
N LYS A 71 -17.04 23.92 9.76
CA LYS A 71 -16.35 22.83 10.46
C LYS A 71 -16.11 21.66 9.49
N THR A 72 -14.93 21.07 9.62
CA THR A 72 -14.54 19.82 8.98
C THR A 72 -15.40 18.65 9.47
N SER A 73 -15.35 17.54 8.74
CA SER A 73 -16.07 16.31 9.08
C SER A 73 -15.68 15.70 10.44
N TRP A 74 -14.47 15.98 10.94
CA TRP A 74 -14.02 15.61 12.30
C TRP A 74 -14.26 16.70 13.36
N GLY A 75 -14.99 17.76 13.03
CA GLY A 75 -15.53 18.75 13.97
C GLY A 75 -14.62 19.94 14.28
N GLU A 76 -13.47 20.08 13.60
CA GLU A 76 -12.55 21.20 13.77
C GLU A 76 -12.83 22.33 12.78
N ASN A 77 -12.49 23.56 13.15
CA ASN A 77 -12.75 24.73 12.32
C ASN A 77 -11.77 24.79 11.13
N CYS A 78 -12.29 25.07 9.94
CA CYS A 78 -11.54 25.29 8.70
C CYS A 78 -10.52 26.43 8.78
N SER A 79 -10.64 27.37 9.71
CA SER A 79 -9.65 28.46 9.90
C SER A 79 -8.52 28.11 10.86
N LEU A 80 -8.61 26.97 11.56
CA LEU A 80 -7.66 26.56 12.59
C LEU A 80 -6.79 25.39 12.12
N LYS A 81 -5.77 25.10 12.91
CA LYS A 81 -4.95 23.89 12.77
C LYS A 81 -5.82 22.64 12.99
N TRP A 82 -5.63 21.61 12.17
CA TRP A 82 -6.32 20.34 12.33
C TRP A 82 -5.45 19.30 13.02
N THR A 83 -6.01 18.62 14.01
CA THR A 83 -5.27 17.66 14.83
C THR A 83 -5.13 16.34 14.08
N ALA A 84 -3.90 15.88 13.84
CA ALA A 84 -3.65 14.66 13.06
C ALA A 84 -4.37 13.44 13.66
N ASN A 85 -4.34 13.29 14.99
CA ASN A 85 -5.00 12.19 15.69
C ASN A 85 -6.51 12.14 15.46
N LYS A 86 -7.20 13.29 15.41
CA LYS A 86 -8.65 13.32 15.16
C LYS A 86 -8.98 12.94 13.74
N ILE A 87 -8.14 13.35 12.78
CA ILE A 87 -8.30 12.94 11.38
C ILE A 87 -8.13 11.42 11.27
N VAL A 88 -7.09 10.86 11.88
CA VAL A 88 -6.85 9.41 11.91
C VAL A 88 -8.03 8.66 12.53
N GLU A 89 -8.50 9.11 13.69
CA GLU A 89 -9.65 8.50 14.38
C GLU A 89 -10.93 8.57 13.54
N TYR A 90 -11.17 9.72 12.89
CA TYR A 90 -12.29 9.86 11.96
C TYR A 90 -12.19 8.88 10.79
N LEU A 91 -11.02 8.77 10.16
CA LEU A 91 -10.80 7.87 9.03
C LEU A 91 -11.00 6.40 9.44
N LEU A 92 -10.46 5.99 10.58
CA LEU A 92 -10.59 4.61 11.08
C LEU A 92 -12.05 4.23 11.39
N ASN A 93 -12.86 5.19 11.86
CA ASN A 93 -14.24 4.94 12.26
C ASN A 93 -15.27 5.08 11.12
N ASN A 94 -14.97 5.90 10.09
CA ASN A 94 -15.95 6.25 9.05
C ASN A 94 -15.61 5.72 7.66
N VAL A 95 -14.39 5.24 7.42
CA VAL A 95 -13.97 4.74 6.11
C VAL A 95 -13.83 3.21 6.14
N GLU A 96 -14.57 2.52 5.28
CA GLU A 96 -14.45 1.07 5.11
C GLU A 96 -13.20 0.72 4.29
N LEU A 97 -12.09 0.46 4.97
CA LEU A 97 -10.82 0.10 4.33
C LEU A 97 -10.71 -1.42 4.13
N LYS A 98 -10.29 -1.83 2.93
CA LYS A 98 -10.00 -3.25 2.63
C LYS A 98 -8.67 -3.65 3.27
N ASN A 99 -8.61 -4.78 3.98
CA ASN A 99 -7.36 -5.32 4.54
C ASN A 99 -6.88 -6.56 3.76
N PRO A 100 -6.21 -6.39 2.60
CA PRO A 100 -5.83 -7.51 1.72
C PRO A 100 -4.77 -8.45 2.31
N TYR A 101 -4.03 -8.01 3.33
CA TYR A 101 -2.97 -8.78 3.98
C TYR A 101 -3.34 -9.28 5.38
N SER A 102 -4.57 -9.06 5.84
CA SER A 102 -5.02 -9.45 7.19
C SER A 102 -4.05 -8.97 8.27
N ILE A 103 -3.57 -7.73 8.13
CA ILE A 103 -2.60 -7.12 9.04
C ILE A 103 -3.24 -7.03 10.42
N GLU A 104 -2.53 -7.50 11.45
CA GLU A 104 -2.92 -7.34 12.85
C GLU A 104 -2.61 -5.91 13.29
N GLY A 105 -3.65 -5.08 13.48
CA GLY A 105 -3.54 -3.69 13.92
C GLY A 105 -4.29 -2.70 13.04
N ASN A 106 -4.01 -1.41 13.24
CA ASN A 106 -4.63 -0.35 12.46
C ASN A 106 -4.01 -0.27 11.07
N ILE A 107 -4.87 -0.21 10.05
CA ILE A 107 -4.48 -0.05 8.63
C ILE A 107 -3.88 1.34 8.39
N ILE A 108 -4.32 2.34 9.17
CA ILE A 108 -3.77 3.69 9.16
C ILE A 108 -2.83 3.85 10.35
N GLN A 109 -1.63 4.33 10.11
CA GLN A 109 -0.63 4.64 11.14
C GLN A 109 -0.14 6.07 10.98
N ALA A 110 -0.17 6.82 12.08
CA ALA A 110 0.43 8.13 12.16
C ALA A 110 1.94 7.97 12.39
N VAL A 111 2.76 8.62 11.55
CA VAL A 111 4.22 8.56 11.62
C VAL A 111 4.81 9.95 11.41
N SER A 112 6.01 10.18 11.95
CA SER A 112 6.69 11.48 11.88
C SER A 112 7.03 11.92 10.45
N ASP A 113 7.39 10.96 9.59
CA ASP A 113 7.62 11.22 8.17
C ASP A 113 7.10 10.05 7.33
N PRO A 114 5.90 10.18 6.73
CA PRO A 114 5.32 9.16 5.87
C PRO A 114 6.18 8.83 4.65
N ARG A 115 7.04 9.75 4.19
CA ARG A 115 7.91 9.53 3.02
C ARG A 115 8.90 8.40 3.31
N ILE A 116 9.49 8.38 4.50
CA ILE A 116 10.49 7.38 4.88
C ILE A 116 9.88 5.98 4.95
N GLU A 117 8.65 5.86 5.46
CA GLU A 117 7.98 4.56 5.61
C GLU A 117 7.38 4.06 4.29
N ALA A 118 6.80 4.97 3.50
CA ALA A 118 6.18 4.64 2.21
C ALA A 118 7.22 4.38 1.11
N GLU A 119 8.27 5.20 1.01
CA GLU A 119 9.35 4.97 0.05
C GLU A 119 10.35 3.93 0.56
N GLY A 120 10.51 3.83 1.88
CA GLY A 120 11.49 2.96 2.51
C GLY A 120 12.92 3.46 2.32
N LYS A 121 13.80 3.04 3.24
CA LYS A 121 15.24 2.95 2.97
C LYS A 121 15.58 1.52 2.60
N ALA A 122 16.63 1.33 1.80
CA ALA A 122 17.12 -0.01 1.45
C ALA A 122 17.33 -0.83 2.74
N GLY A 123 16.55 -1.91 2.90
CA GLY A 123 16.62 -2.80 4.07
C GLY A 123 15.77 -2.42 5.29
N GLN A 124 14.92 -1.39 5.24
CA GLN A 124 14.16 -0.93 6.42
C GLN A 124 12.63 -1.02 6.35
N SER A 125 11.98 -0.76 5.21
CA SER A 125 10.50 -0.82 5.15
C SER A 125 10.01 -2.12 4.51
N THR A 126 9.41 -2.98 5.35
CA THR A 126 8.77 -4.24 4.98
C THR A 126 7.24 -4.20 5.10
N ASN A 127 6.69 -3.11 5.62
CA ASN A 127 5.30 -3.00 6.02
C ASN A 127 4.41 -2.61 4.83
N LYS A 128 4.02 -3.61 4.04
CA LYS A 128 3.10 -3.46 2.91
C LYS A 128 1.64 -3.39 3.37
N GLY A 129 0.84 -2.56 2.70
CA GLY A 129 -0.61 -2.45 2.92
C GLY A 129 -1.03 -1.64 4.15
N ILE A 130 -0.10 -0.92 4.77
CA ILE A 130 -0.36 0.09 5.79
C ILE A 130 -0.32 1.47 5.13
N ILE A 131 -1.26 2.32 5.50
CA ILE A 131 -1.33 3.72 5.06
C ILE A 131 -0.70 4.57 6.15
N PHE A 132 0.37 5.25 5.80
CA PHE A 132 1.11 6.16 6.65
C PHE A 132 0.58 7.56 6.46
N VAL A 133 0.17 8.20 7.54
CA VAL A 133 -0.23 9.61 7.55
C VAL A 133 0.70 10.38 8.48
N SER A 134 0.90 11.67 8.20
CA SER A 134 1.77 12.49 9.03
C SER A 134 1.15 12.67 10.43
N ASP A 135 1.95 12.43 11.47
CA ASP A 135 1.58 12.67 12.87
C ASP A 135 1.57 14.15 13.24
N ILE A 136 2.10 15.00 12.35
CA ILE A 136 2.11 16.44 12.49
C ILE A 136 0.73 16.96 12.09
N ASP A 137 0.11 17.69 13.00
CA ASP A 137 -1.13 18.43 12.76
C ASP A 137 -1.07 19.32 11.50
N PHE A 138 -2.16 19.34 10.73
CA PHE A 138 -2.27 20.10 9.49
C PHE A 138 -2.46 21.59 9.79
N SER A 139 -1.46 22.41 9.44
CA SER A 139 -1.50 23.86 9.64
C SER A 139 -2.60 24.55 8.82
N ALA A 140 -2.96 25.75 9.24
CA ALA A 140 -3.89 26.63 8.53
C ALA A 140 -3.20 27.61 7.58
N GLU A 141 -1.87 27.62 7.58
CA GLU A 141 -1.08 28.52 6.77
C GLU A 141 -1.09 28.06 5.31
N PRO A 142 -1.27 28.98 4.35
CA PRO A 142 -1.20 28.67 2.93
C PRO A 142 0.16 28.05 2.56
N GLY A 143 0.13 26.95 1.81
CA GLY A 143 1.31 26.16 1.46
C GLY A 143 1.71 25.14 2.52
N SER A 144 0.89 24.93 3.56
CA SER A 144 1.09 23.84 4.50
C SER A 144 0.86 22.50 3.81
N GLU A 145 1.73 21.54 4.07
CA GLU A 145 1.72 20.22 3.44
C GLU A 145 1.35 19.15 4.47
N TRP A 146 0.45 18.25 4.09
CA TRP A 146 0.15 17.05 4.85
C TRP A 146 0.26 15.82 3.96
N ILE A 147 1.02 14.84 4.43
CA ILE A 147 1.55 13.77 3.58
C ILE A 147 0.88 12.46 3.94
N ILE A 148 0.50 11.74 2.89
CA ILE A 148 -0.11 10.44 2.97
C ILE A 148 0.69 9.53 2.06
N GLY A 149 1.15 8.41 2.60
CA GLY A 149 1.97 7.45 1.88
C GLY A 149 1.49 6.03 2.11
N THR A 150 1.75 5.14 1.17
CA THR A 150 1.52 3.71 1.35
C THR A 150 2.55 2.90 0.58
N CYS A 151 2.88 1.73 1.11
CA CYS A 151 3.68 0.74 0.42
C CYS A 151 2.77 -0.38 -0.11
N ILE A 152 2.63 -0.43 -1.43
CA ILE A 152 1.77 -1.39 -2.14
C ILE A 152 2.46 -2.76 -2.21
N LYS A 153 3.78 -2.76 -2.50
CA LYS A 153 4.59 -3.98 -2.67
C LYS A 153 5.92 -3.84 -1.93
N SER A 154 6.40 -4.95 -1.36
CA SER A 154 7.73 -5.01 -0.74
C SER A 154 8.77 -5.51 -1.75
N PRO A 155 9.99 -4.93 -1.79
CA PRO A 155 10.44 -3.77 -1.01
C PRO A 155 9.84 -2.46 -1.54
N CYS A 156 9.53 -1.54 -0.61
CA CYS A 156 8.87 -0.26 -0.91
C CYS A 156 9.75 0.70 -1.73
N VAL A 157 11.07 0.50 -1.69
CA VAL A 157 12.10 1.33 -2.36
C VAL A 157 12.08 1.20 -3.88
N ALA A 158 11.50 0.12 -4.42
CA ALA A 158 11.43 -0.06 -5.86
C ALA A 158 10.38 0.88 -6.47
N ALA A 159 10.74 1.55 -7.56
CA ALA A 159 9.85 2.46 -8.27
C ALA A 159 8.53 1.76 -8.65
N GLY A 160 7.40 2.41 -8.35
CA GLY A 160 6.06 1.88 -8.60
C GLY A 160 5.54 0.89 -7.55
N ASN A 161 6.26 0.70 -6.44
CA ASN A 161 5.80 -0.11 -5.32
C ASN A 161 5.20 0.71 -4.17
N ASN A 162 5.23 2.03 -4.27
CA ASN A 162 4.73 2.96 -3.28
C ASN A 162 3.83 4.01 -3.94
N GLU A 163 3.00 4.64 -3.13
CA GLU A 163 2.25 5.84 -3.48
C GLU A 163 2.47 6.87 -2.38
N LEU A 164 2.66 8.12 -2.80
CA LEU A 164 2.88 9.26 -1.93
C LEU A 164 2.10 10.44 -2.51
N VAL A 165 1.21 10.99 -1.70
CA VAL A 165 0.42 12.17 -2.05
C VAL A 165 0.60 13.22 -0.96
N SER A 166 0.92 14.42 -1.40
CA SER A 166 1.00 15.61 -0.57
C SER A 166 -0.26 16.43 -0.79
N ILE A 167 -1.02 16.65 0.28
CA ILE A 167 -2.19 17.51 0.29
C ILE A 167 -1.76 18.88 0.81
N TYR A 168 -2.22 19.92 0.15
CA TYR A 168 -1.89 21.30 0.48
C TYR A 168 -3.12 22.06 0.90
N ARG A 169 -2.94 23.02 1.80
CA ARG A 169 -3.94 23.99 2.23
C ARG A 169 -3.35 25.40 2.17
#